data_AF-A0A347UAC3-F1
#
_entry.id   AF-A0A347UAC3-F1
#
_cell.length_a   1.000
_cell.length_b   1.000
_cell.length_c   1.000
_cell.angle_alpha   90.00
_cell.angle_beta   90.00
_cell.angle_gamma   90.00
#
_symmetry.space_group_name_H-M   'P 1'
#
loop_
_entity.id
_entity.type
_entity.pdbx_description
1 polymer ?
#
loop_
_entity_poly.entity_id
_entity_poly.type
_entity_poly.pdbx_seq_one_letter_code
_entity_poly.pdbx_strand_id
1 'polypeptide(L)'
;MLENNLIGFSQDKEYLPKDFDEFNSLNRLRQLFLNLSNNILNSYCNFTKYEQRVLSNYDLEKAFIYKIKNMQPLSFVKINKPKSKNFRFCLNSTKIINNYFNPNNKEPIFISNNKLLPLAKLISVCYVNNKHQLLIDKHLLFHEFVLKKIKKLHSDKTVIDLGNSICIKSEEFVGLKIYTSWKDIEVKKPNIKDELESAIKSIKKGEYFQIYLAYPKNNEFTKQIPVYVDELKNKEYQIKAIPYSLRSIIKN
;
A
#
# COMPACT_ATOMS: atom_id res chain seq x y z
N MET A 1 1.80 17.59 -12.28
CA MET A 1 2.10 17.38 -10.84
C MET A 1 1.50 16.09 -10.25
N LEU A 2 0.50 15.44 -10.87
CA LEU A 2 -0.04 14.13 -10.43
C LEU A 2 0.92 12.94 -10.63
N GLU A 3 1.78 12.99 -11.66
CA GLU A 3 2.68 11.87 -12.00
C GLU A 3 3.75 11.59 -10.93
N ASN A 4 4.13 12.57 -10.09
CA ASN A 4 5.19 12.40 -9.09
C ASN A 4 4.78 11.63 -7.82
N ASN A 5 3.48 11.35 -7.65
CA ASN A 5 2.96 10.65 -6.48
C ASN A 5 2.50 9.22 -6.79
N LEU A 6 2.40 8.86 -8.06
CA LEU A 6 2.00 7.53 -8.47
C LEU A 6 3.21 6.61 -8.59
N ILE A 7 3.10 5.42 -8.03
CA ILE A 7 4.08 4.35 -8.21
C ILE A 7 3.40 3.08 -8.75
N GLY A 8 4.16 2.32 -9.54
CA GLY A 8 3.71 1.10 -10.21
C GLY A 8 4.18 1.03 -11.65
N PHE A 9 3.30 0.70 -12.59
CA PHE A 9 3.68 0.53 -14.00
C PHE A 9 2.54 0.89 -14.96
N SER A 10 2.91 1.25 -16.19
CA SER A 10 2.01 1.38 -17.34
C SER A 10 2.72 0.83 -18.57
N GLN A 11 2.23 -0.31 -19.07
CA GLN A 11 2.89 -1.11 -20.09
C GLN A 11 4.35 -1.42 -19.69
N ASP A 12 5.29 -1.08 -20.55
CA ASP A 12 6.73 -1.26 -20.38
C ASP A 12 7.39 -0.22 -19.46
N LYS A 13 6.66 0.81 -19.02
CA LYS A 13 7.18 1.87 -18.16
C LYS A 13 6.91 1.60 -16.69
N GLU A 14 7.94 1.73 -15.86
CA GLU A 14 7.85 1.63 -14.41
C GLU A 14 8.01 3.00 -13.75
N TYR A 15 7.20 3.22 -12.71
CA TYR A 15 7.20 4.40 -11.87
C TYR A 15 7.55 3.92 -10.45
N LEU A 16 8.83 3.83 -10.15
CA LEU A 16 9.30 3.36 -8.85
C LEU A 16 9.62 4.55 -7.95
N PRO A 17 9.49 4.40 -6.61
CA PRO A 17 9.93 5.45 -5.70
C PRO A 17 11.44 5.69 -5.84
N LYS A 18 11.89 6.88 -5.42
CA LYS A 18 13.32 7.20 -5.34
C LYS A 18 14.06 6.20 -4.44
N ASP A 19 15.37 6.07 -4.61
CA ASP A 19 16.19 5.27 -3.71
C ASP A 19 16.16 5.84 -2.29
N PHE A 20 15.89 4.99 -1.29
CA PHE A 20 15.96 5.37 0.11
C PHE A 20 16.36 4.17 0.98
N ASP A 21 17.14 4.45 2.03
CA ASP A 21 17.59 3.43 2.99
C ASP A 21 18.30 2.26 2.28
N GLU A 22 17.77 1.05 2.35
CA GLU A 22 18.31 -0.15 1.69
C GLU A 22 17.71 -0.39 0.29
N PHE A 23 16.72 0.40 -0.14
CA PHE A 23 16.11 0.26 -1.45
C PHE A 23 16.92 1.10 -2.45
N ASN A 24 18.05 0.56 -2.87
CA ASN A 24 19.06 1.21 -3.71
C ASN A 24 19.29 0.49 -5.04
N SER A 25 18.40 -0.43 -5.41
CA SER A 25 18.46 -1.16 -6.66
C SER A 25 17.07 -1.39 -7.22
N LEU A 26 16.98 -1.49 -8.55
CA LEU A 26 15.73 -1.70 -9.27
C LEU A 26 14.94 -2.91 -8.72
N ASN A 27 15.62 -4.03 -8.50
CA ASN A 27 14.99 -5.24 -7.98
C ASN A 27 14.47 -5.04 -6.55
N ARG A 28 15.17 -4.27 -5.70
CA ARG A 28 14.66 -3.96 -4.36
C ARG A 28 13.45 -3.03 -4.42
N LEU A 29 13.44 -2.05 -5.30
CA LEU A 29 12.29 -1.14 -5.52
C LEU A 29 11.07 -1.87 -6.08
N ARG A 30 11.27 -2.84 -6.98
CA ARG A 30 10.19 -3.73 -7.46
C ARG A 30 9.67 -4.62 -6.33
N GLN A 31 10.56 -5.22 -5.54
CA GLN A 31 10.19 -6.02 -4.36
C GLN A 31 9.37 -5.19 -3.35
N LEU A 32 9.77 -3.94 -3.13
CA LEU A 32 9.04 -2.97 -2.32
C LEU A 32 7.62 -2.77 -2.84
N PHE A 33 7.48 -2.46 -4.13
CA PHE A 33 6.16 -2.26 -4.75
C PHE A 33 5.27 -3.49 -4.61
N LEU A 34 5.78 -4.68 -4.94
CA LEU A 34 5.03 -5.94 -4.82
C LEU A 34 4.55 -6.16 -3.38
N ASN A 35 5.39 -5.89 -2.38
CA ASN A 35 5.01 -6.01 -0.99
C ASN A 35 3.93 -5.00 -0.56
N LEU A 36 4.12 -3.72 -0.91
CA LEU A 36 3.19 -2.66 -0.54
C LEU A 36 1.83 -2.84 -1.21
N SER A 37 1.82 -3.29 -2.48
CA SER A 37 0.61 -3.61 -3.22
C SER A 37 -0.26 -4.65 -2.49
N ASN A 38 0.34 -5.60 -1.78
CA ASN A 38 -0.42 -6.58 -1.00
C ASN A 38 -1.28 -5.95 0.09
N ASN A 39 -0.95 -4.75 0.58
CA ASN A 39 -1.80 -4.10 1.59
C ASN A 39 -3.11 -3.62 0.98
N ILE A 40 -3.10 -3.24 -0.30
CA ILE A 40 -4.28 -2.78 -1.04
C ILE A 40 -5.01 -3.95 -1.71
N LEU A 41 -4.26 -4.88 -2.30
CA LEU A 41 -4.79 -5.98 -3.09
C LEU A 41 -5.18 -7.21 -2.25
N ASN A 42 -4.88 -7.23 -0.94
CA ASN A 42 -4.94 -8.43 -0.07
C ASN A 42 -6.22 -9.26 -0.20
N SER A 43 -7.36 -8.61 -0.45
CA SER A 43 -8.67 -9.28 -0.56
C SER A 43 -8.81 -10.17 -1.79
N TYR A 44 -7.92 -10.07 -2.79
CA TYR A 44 -8.00 -10.83 -4.04
C TYR A 44 -6.65 -11.19 -4.66
N CYS A 45 -5.56 -10.54 -4.29
CA CYS A 45 -4.22 -10.86 -4.75
C CYS A 45 -3.19 -10.64 -3.64
N ASN A 46 -2.31 -11.60 -3.44
CA ASN A 46 -1.19 -11.50 -2.52
C ASN A 46 0.05 -12.15 -3.13
N PHE A 47 1.13 -11.38 -3.24
CA PHE A 47 2.46 -11.86 -3.58
C PHE A 47 3.16 -12.37 -2.32
N THR A 48 3.47 -13.66 -2.26
CA THR A 48 4.27 -14.25 -1.17
C THR A 48 5.68 -13.65 -1.12
N LYS A 49 6.40 -13.82 0.00
CA LYS A 49 7.80 -13.38 0.09
C LYS A 49 8.70 -13.99 -0.99
N TYR A 50 8.46 -15.26 -1.31
CA TYR A 50 9.15 -15.95 -2.40
C TYR A 50 8.84 -15.31 -3.76
N GLU A 51 7.56 -15.11 -4.08
CA GLU A 51 7.15 -14.42 -5.32
C GLU A 51 7.73 -13.00 -5.39
N GLN A 52 7.72 -12.24 -4.30
CA GLN A 52 8.30 -10.90 -4.24
C GLN A 52 9.80 -10.91 -4.60
N ARG A 53 10.57 -11.90 -4.13
CA ARG A 53 12.01 -12.02 -4.42
C ARG A 53 12.27 -12.49 -5.86
N VAL A 54 11.48 -13.43 -6.37
CA VAL A 54 11.69 -13.98 -7.73
C VAL A 54 11.22 -13.00 -8.79
N LEU A 55 10.00 -12.47 -8.62
CA LEU A 55 9.36 -11.61 -9.62
C LEU A 55 9.96 -10.20 -9.68
N SER A 56 10.67 -9.76 -8.64
CA SER A 56 11.37 -8.47 -8.68
C SER A 56 12.54 -8.41 -9.66
N ASN A 57 13.01 -9.56 -10.16
CA ASN A 57 14.02 -9.62 -11.23
C ASN A 57 13.43 -9.34 -12.62
N TYR A 58 12.11 -9.22 -12.72
CA TYR A 58 11.38 -8.91 -13.95
C TYR A 58 10.65 -7.59 -13.81
N ASP A 59 10.25 -7.00 -14.93
CA ASP A 59 9.42 -5.80 -14.94
C ASP A 59 8.08 -6.08 -14.26
N LEU A 60 7.53 -5.08 -13.56
CA LEU A 60 6.30 -5.20 -12.80
C LEU A 60 5.12 -5.67 -13.67
N GLU A 61 5.05 -5.22 -14.93
CA GLU A 61 4.06 -5.72 -15.88
C GLU A 61 4.12 -7.25 -16.01
N LYS A 62 5.32 -7.81 -16.24
CA LYS A 62 5.53 -9.25 -16.35
C LYS A 62 5.20 -9.97 -15.05
N ALA A 63 5.53 -9.39 -13.91
CA ALA A 63 5.18 -9.95 -12.59
C ALA A 63 3.66 -10.07 -12.40
N PHE A 64 2.89 -9.06 -12.81
CA PHE A 64 1.43 -9.08 -12.72
C PHE A 64 0.79 -10.01 -13.77
N ILE A 65 1.30 -10.05 -15.00
CA ILE A 65 0.87 -11.02 -16.01
C ILE A 65 1.08 -12.45 -15.50
N TYR A 66 2.26 -12.73 -14.93
CA TYR A 66 2.56 -14.02 -14.31
C TYR A 66 1.56 -14.33 -13.20
N LYS A 67 1.26 -13.38 -12.32
CA LYS A 67 0.32 -13.58 -11.21
C LYS A 67 -1.10 -13.90 -11.72
N ILE A 68 -1.57 -13.18 -12.74
CA ILE A 68 -2.86 -13.42 -13.39
C ILE A 68 -2.92 -14.84 -13.96
N LYS A 69 -1.88 -15.28 -14.68
CA LYS A 69 -1.80 -16.63 -15.24
C LYS A 69 -1.76 -17.71 -14.15
N ASN A 70 -0.99 -17.49 -13.07
CA ASN A 70 -0.86 -18.44 -11.97
C ASN A 70 -2.13 -18.57 -11.11
N MET A 71 -2.97 -17.54 -11.08
CA MET A 71 -4.28 -17.58 -10.41
C MET A 71 -5.36 -18.32 -11.23
N GLN A 72 -5.06 -18.70 -12.46
CA GLN A 72 -5.98 -19.48 -13.29
C GLN A 72 -6.03 -20.93 -12.80
N PRO A 73 -7.23 -21.55 -12.70
CA PRO A 73 -7.36 -22.95 -12.32
C PRO A 73 -6.99 -23.92 -13.46
N LEU A 74 -6.00 -23.59 -14.30
CA LEU A 74 -5.48 -24.50 -15.32
C LEU A 74 -4.42 -25.41 -14.69
N SER A 75 -4.88 -26.47 -14.02
CA SER A 75 -4.03 -27.59 -13.67
C SER A 75 -4.11 -28.64 -14.76
N PHE A 76 -3.01 -28.85 -15.50
CA PHE A 76 -2.87 -30.02 -16.38
C PHE A 76 -2.77 -31.34 -15.59
N VAL A 77 -2.63 -31.26 -14.26
CA VAL A 77 -2.68 -32.40 -13.36
C VAL A 77 -4.14 -32.73 -13.05
N LYS A 78 -4.59 -33.91 -13.49
CA LYS A 78 -5.91 -34.48 -13.13
C LYS A 78 -5.96 -34.65 -11.61
N ILE A 79 -6.79 -33.86 -10.93
CA ILE A 79 -7.04 -34.04 -9.50
C ILE A 79 -8.15 -35.08 -9.35
N ASN A 80 -7.83 -36.23 -8.73
CA ASN A 80 -8.74 -37.37 -8.60
C ASN A 80 -9.99 -37.13 -7.73
N LYS A 81 -10.11 -35.97 -7.06
CA LYS A 81 -11.29 -35.61 -6.26
C LYS A 81 -11.60 -34.11 -6.36
N PRO A 82 -12.80 -33.70 -6.82
CA PRO A 82 -13.21 -32.30 -6.72
C PRO A 82 -13.35 -31.93 -5.23
N LYS A 83 -12.65 -30.87 -4.79
CA LYS A 83 -12.66 -30.40 -3.40
C LYS A 83 -14.00 -29.77 -2.94
N SER A 84 -14.97 -29.55 -3.83
CA SER A 84 -16.28 -28.96 -3.51
C SER A 84 -17.32 -29.37 -4.57
N LYS A 85 -18.55 -29.64 -4.13
CA LYS A 85 -19.72 -29.91 -4.99
C LYS A 85 -20.46 -28.64 -5.44
N ASN A 86 -20.11 -27.46 -4.90
CA ASN A 86 -20.85 -26.23 -5.14
C ASN A 86 -20.06 -25.30 -6.09
N PHE A 87 -20.51 -25.23 -7.34
CA PHE A 87 -20.02 -24.27 -8.33
C PHE A 87 -20.83 -22.98 -8.23
N ARG A 88 -20.17 -21.87 -7.89
CA ARG A 88 -20.78 -20.53 -7.95
C ARG A 88 -20.38 -19.87 -9.26
N PHE A 89 -21.31 -19.83 -10.20
CA PHE A 89 -21.11 -19.12 -11.45
C PHE A 89 -21.17 -17.61 -11.22
N CYS A 90 -20.18 -16.88 -11.73
CA CYS A 90 -20.19 -15.41 -11.72
C CYS A 90 -20.04 -14.91 -13.16
N LEU A 91 -21.18 -14.60 -13.81
CA LEU A 91 -21.23 -14.16 -15.20
C LEU A 91 -20.25 -12.99 -15.48
N ASN A 92 -20.24 -11.99 -14.61
CA ASN A 92 -19.39 -10.82 -14.75
C ASN A 92 -17.90 -11.17 -14.68
N SER A 93 -17.51 -12.05 -13.76
CA SER A 93 -16.12 -12.51 -13.67
C SER A 93 -15.72 -13.31 -14.90
N THR A 94 -16.60 -14.19 -15.38
CA THR A 94 -16.38 -14.97 -16.60
C THR A 94 -16.18 -14.07 -17.81
N LYS A 95 -17.00 -13.02 -17.97
CA LYS A 95 -16.84 -12.04 -19.06
C LYS A 95 -15.48 -11.33 -19.00
N ILE A 96 -15.07 -10.81 -17.84
CA ILE A 96 -13.77 -10.14 -17.65
C ILE A 96 -12.62 -11.09 -18.00
N ILE A 97 -12.65 -12.30 -17.46
CA ILE A 97 -11.60 -13.31 -17.66
C ILE A 97 -11.52 -13.70 -19.14
N ASN A 98 -12.67 -13.97 -19.77
CA ASN A 98 -12.71 -14.38 -21.17
C ASN A 98 -12.23 -13.26 -22.10
N ASN A 99 -12.60 -12.00 -21.88
CA ASN A 99 -12.11 -10.89 -22.70
C ASN A 99 -10.60 -10.68 -22.55
N TYR A 100 -10.06 -10.91 -21.36
CA TYR A 100 -8.62 -10.81 -21.13
C TYR A 100 -7.83 -11.91 -21.88
N PHE A 101 -8.32 -13.15 -21.85
CA PHE A 101 -7.62 -14.29 -22.48
C PHE A 101 -7.96 -14.48 -23.97
N ASN A 102 -9.11 -13.99 -24.45
CA ASN A 102 -9.56 -14.11 -25.84
C ASN A 102 -9.61 -12.73 -26.50
N PRO A 103 -8.48 -12.25 -27.07
CA PRO A 103 -8.34 -10.90 -27.60
C PRO A 103 -9.18 -10.61 -28.86
N ASN A 104 -9.89 -11.60 -29.40
CA ASN A 104 -10.79 -11.44 -30.55
C ASN A 104 -12.11 -10.75 -30.16
N ASN A 105 -12.49 -10.74 -28.87
CA ASN A 105 -13.69 -10.09 -28.35
C ASN A 105 -13.31 -8.87 -27.50
N LYS A 106 -12.88 -7.78 -28.13
CA LYS A 106 -12.42 -6.56 -27.44
C LYS A 106 -13.57 -5.65 -26.99
N GLU A 107 -14.57 -6.21 -26.33
CA GLU A 107 -15.59 -5.34 -25.71
C GLU A 107 -14.97 -4.63 -24.50
N PRO A 108 -15.09 -3.29 -24.40
CA PRO A 108 -14.65 -2.56 -23.21
C PRO A 108 -15.54 -2.96 -22.04
N ILE A 109 -15.05 -3.89 -21.20
CA ILE A 109 -15.76 -4.30 -20.00
C ILE A 109 -15.38 -3.39 -18.85
N PHE A 110 -16.22 -2.40 -18.57
CA PHE A 110 -16.23 -1.73 -17.27
C PHE A 110 -17.34 -2.35 -16.41
N ILE A 111 -16.98 -3.19 -15.45
CA ILE A 111 -17.94 -3.77 -14.50
C ILE A 111 -17.58 -3.29 -13.08
N SER A 112 -18.36 -2.34 -12.58
CA SER A 112 -18.31 -1.86 -11.19
C SER A 112 -19.07 -2.81 -10.25
N ASN A 113 -18.74 -4.10 -10.24
CA ASN A 113 -19.39 -5.07 -9.36
C ASN A 113 -18.49 -5.44 -8.17
N ASN A 114 -19.00 -5.27 -6.95
CA ASN A 114 -18.28 -5.62 -5.72
C ASN A 114 -18.10 -7.13 -5.52
N LYS A 115 -18.86 -7.97 -6.25
CA LYS A 115 -18.83 -9.44 -6.14
C LYS A 115 -18.13 -10.10 -7.34
N LEU A 116 -16.86 -9.78 -7.56
CA LEU A 116 -16.02 -10.43 -8.56
C LEU A 116 -15.16 -11.54 -7.94
N LEU A 117 -14.85 -12.56 -8.73
CA LEU A 117 -13.84 -13.56 -8.39
C LEU A 117 -12.47 -12.87 -8.27
N PRO A 118 -11.57 -13.37 -7.40
CA PRO A 118 -10.26 -12.75 -7.18
C PRO A 118 -9.46 -12.48 -8.46
N LEU A 119 -9.41 -13.44 -9.38
CA LEU A 119 -8.75 -13.31 -10.68
C LEU A 119 -9.37 -12.19 -11.54
N ALA A 120 -10.69 -12.16 -11.65
CA ALA A 120 -11.40 -11.13 -12.40
C ALA A 120 -11.16 -9.73 -11.81
N LYS A 121 -11.14 -9.64 -10.47
CA LYS A 121 -10.87 -8.38 -9.76
C LYS A 121 -9.45 -7.87 -10.00
N LEU A 122 -8.45 -8.77 -10.00
CA LEU A 122 -7.08 -8.41 -10.34
C LEU A 122 -6.97 -7.91 -11.79
N ILE A 123 -7.58 -8.62 -12.74
CA ILE A 123 -7.61 -8.22 -14.15
C ILE A 123 -8.27 -6.84 -14.30
N SER A 124 -9.44 -6.60 -13.70
CA SER A 124 -10.14 -5.32 -13.82
C SER A 124 -9.34 -4.13 -13.29
N VAL A 125 -8.45 -4.38 -12.32
CA VAL A 125 -7.60 -3.34 -11.72
C VAL A 125 -6.31 -3.13 -12.52
N CYS A 126 -5.75 -4.19 -13.11
CA CYS A 126 -4.44 -4.17 -13.74
C CYS A 126 -4.46 -4.16 -15.28
N TYR A 127 -5.63 -4.31 -15.91
CA TYR A 127 -5.81 -4.37 -17.35
C TYR A 127 -6.97 -3.47 -17.77
N VAL A 128 -6.64 -2.29 -18.26
CA VAL A 128 -7.59 -1.22 -18.61
C VAL A 128 -7.31 -0.78 -20.03
N ASN A 129 -8.36 -0.60 -20.84
CA ASN A 129 -8.25 -0.20 -22.26
C ASN A 129 -7.28 -1.09 -23.07
N ASN A 130 -7.32 -2.39 -22.82
CA ASN A 130 -6.43 -3.39 -23.43
C ASN A 130 -4.93 -3.17 -23.15
N LYS A 131 -4.60 -2.49 -22.05
CA LYS A 131 -3.23 -2.23 -21.63
C LYS A 131 -3.04 -2.61 -20.17
N HIS A 132 -1.89 -3.18 -19.87
CA HIS A 132 -1.48 -3.45 -18.51
C HIS A 132 -1.06 -2.17 -17.82
N GLN A 133 -1.71 -1.83 -16.72
CA GLN A 133 -1.32 -0.68 -15.90
C GLN A 133 -1.80 -0.86 -14.48
N LEU A 134 -0.96 -0.46 -13.54
CA LEU A 134 -1.32 -0.32 -12.13
C LEU A 134 -0.51 0.84 -11.56
N LEU A 135 -1.19 1.96 -11.32
CA LEU A 135 -0.60 3.14 -10.72
C LEU A 135 -1.33 3.43 -9.41
N ILE A 136 -0.57 3.52 -8.32
CA ILE A 136 -1.12 3.69 -6.97
C ILE A 136 -0.42 4.87 -6.32
N ASP A 137 -1.18 5.69 -5.59
CA ASP A 137 -0.64 6.78 -4.80
C ASP A 137 0.33 6.25 -3.71
N LYS A 138 1.55 6.81 -3.68
CA LYS A 138 2.60 6.44 -2.73
C LYS A 138 2.22 6.76 -1.28
N HIS A 139 1.50 7.85 -1.02
CA HIS A 139 1.06 8.18 0.34
C HIS A 139 0.04 7.15 0.83
N LEU A 140 -0.86 6.70 -0.04
CA LEU A 140 -1.78 5.61 0.27
C LEU A 140 -1.03 4.30 0.59
N LEU A 141 -0.05 3.92 -0.26
CA LEU A 141 0.73 2.70 -0.02
C LEU A 141 1.49 2.75 1.32
N PHE A 142 2.04 3.90 1.68
CA PHE A 142 2.71 4.08 2.96
C PHE A 142 1.74 4.07 4.14
N HIS A 143 0.60 4.76 4.01
CA HIS A 143 -0.45 4.78 5.03
C HIS A 143 -0.91 3.36 5.37
N GLU A 144 -1.26 2.57 4.35
CA GLU A 144 -1.70 1.18 4.51
C GLU A 144 -0.62 0.29 5.13
N PHE A 145 0.64 0.51 4.76
CA PHE A 145 1.76 -0.20 5.37
C PHE A 145 1.88 0.10 6.87
N VAL A 146 1.82 1.39 7.24
CA VAL A 146 1.91 1.83 8.64
C VAL A 146 0.71 1.30 9.43
N LEU A 147 -0.51 1.42 8.89
CA LEU A 147 -1.75 0.93 9.49
C LEU A 147 -1.69 -0.56 9.80
N LYS A 148 -1.30 -1.38 8.81
CA LYS A 148 -1.16 -2.84 8.99
C LYS A 148 -0.14 -3.18 10.08
N LYS A 149 0.98 -2.46 10.11
CA LYS A 149 2.02 -2.68 11.12
C LYS A 149 1.52 -2.29 12.52
N ILE A 150 0.86 -1.15 12.67
CA ILE A 150 0.28 -0.69 13.94
C ILE A 150 -0.77 -1.67 14.45
N LYS A 151 -1.70 -2.13 13.60
CA LYS A 151 -2.71 -3.14 13.97
C LYS A 151 -2.08 -4.42 14.49
N LYS A 152 -0.92 -4.82 13.95
CA LYS A 152 -0.19 -6.00 14.42
C LYS A 152 0.56 -5.75 15.74
N LEU A 153 1.15 -4.56 15.93
CA LEU A 153 1.89 -4.20 17.14
C LEU A 153 1.00 -3.93 18.34
N HIS A 154 -0.21 -3.41 18.11
CA HIS A 154 -1.18 -3.05 19.14
C HIS A 154 -2.46 -3.86 18.99
N SER A 155 -2.33 -5.20 19.06
CA SER A 155 -3.48 -6.11 18.95
C SER A 155 -4.46 -6.01 20.12
N ASP A 156 -4.00 -5.44 21.23
CA ASP A 156 -4.75 -5.16 22.47
C ASP A 156 -5.53 -3.84 22.44
N LYS A 157 -5.34 -3.00 21.40
CA LYS A 157 -5.92 -1.65 21.33
C LYS A 157 -6.80 -1.46 20.11
N THR A 158 -7.68 -0.45 20.19
CA THR A 158 -8.52 -0.06 19.06
C THR A 158 -7.73 0.84 18.12
N VAL A 159 -7.45 0.34 16.93
CA VAL A 159 -6.77 1.08 15.86
C VAL A 159 -7.79 1.52 14.81
N ILE A 160 -8.03 2.82 14.71
CA ILE A 160 -9.01 3.45 13.83
C ILE A 160 -8.26 4.10 12.66
N ASP A 161 -8.68 3.78 11.45
CA ASP A 161 -8.24 4.46 10.24
C ASP A 161 -9.18 5.66 9.97
N LEU A 162 -8.61 6.86 9.87
CA LEU A 162 -9.31 8.12 9.57
C LEU A 162 -9.01 8.61 8.14
N GLY A 163 -8.43 7.76 7.29
CA GLY A 163 -8.05 8.01 5.91
C GLY A 163 -6.73 8.77 5.77
N ASN A 164 -6.60 9.94 6.40
CA ASN A 164 -5.36 10.73 6.37
C ASN A 164 -4.46 10.52 7.60
N SER A 165 -4.96 9.78 8.59
CA SER A 165 -4.28 9.54 9.86
C SER A 165 -4.79 8.27 10.52
N ILE A 166 -3.98 7.74 11.42
CA ILE A 166 -4.26 6.52 12.17
C ILE A 166 -4.38 6.91 13.64
N CYS A 167 -5.43 6.44 14.30
CA CYS A 167 -5.65 6.68 15.71
C CYS A 167 -5.55 5.37 16.50
N ILE A 168 -4.84 5.41 17.62
CA ILE A 168 -4.75 4.29 18.56
C ILE A 168 -5.43 4.75 19.86
N LYS A 169 -6.45 4.01 20.29
CA LYS A 169 -7.21 4.27 21.52
C LYS A 169 -7.23 3.03 22.41
N SER A 170 -7.20 3.25 23.72
CA SER A 170 -7.57 2.26 24.74
C SER A 170 -8.48 2.93 25.76
N GLU A 171 -9.18 2.14 26.58
CA GLU A 171 -10.16 2.65 27.55
C GLU A 171 -9.54 3.66 28.53
N GLU A 172 -8.26 3.49 28.88
CA GLU A 172 -7.54 4.29 29.87
C GLU A 172 -6.63 5.38 29.28
N PHE A 173 -6.56 5.52 27.94
CA PHE A 173 -5.53 6.36 27.29
C PHE A 173 -6.13 7.40 26.37
N VAL A 174 -5.71 8.66 26.56
CA VAL A 174 -5.96 9.71 25.57
C VAL A 174 -5.20 9.36 24.30
N GLY A 175 -5.96 9.08 23.22
CA GLY A 175 -5.44 8.40 22.04
C GLY A 175 -4.18 9.03 21.43
N LEU A 176 -3.41 8.20 20.72
CA LEU A 176 -2.27 8.62 19.91
C LEU A 176 -2.76 8.80 18.47
N LYS A 177 -2.41 9.91 17.84
CA LYS A 177 -2.71 10.17 16.42
C LYS A 177 -1.44 10.14 15.59
N ILE A 178 -1.48 9.48 14.44
CA ILE A 178 -0.33 9.26 13.57
C ILE A 178 -0.69 9.75 12.17
N TYR A 179 -0.05 10.82 11.72
CA TYR A 179 -0.12 11.26 10.32
C TYR A 179 0.94 10.54 9.51
N THR A 180 0.60 10.07 8.33
CA THR A 180 1.50 9.29 7.47
C THR A 180 1.70 10.01 6.15
N SER A 181 2.94 10.16 5.71
CA SER A 181 3.23 10.80 4.42
C SER A 181 4.52 10.23 3.82
N TRP A 182 4.49 9.91 2.52
CA TRP A 182 5.70 9.51 1.80
C TRP A 182 6.46 10.76 1.33
N LYS A 183 7.33 11.28 2.18
CA LYS A 183 8.21 12.42 1.90
C LYS A 183 9.63 12.11 2.38
N ASP A 184 10.62 12.65 1.68
CA ASP A 184 11.99 12.69 2.17
C ASP A 184 12.09 13.80 3.21
N ILE A 185 12.53 13.44 4.42
CA ILE A 185 12.74 14.39 5.50
C ILE A 185 14.23 14.66 5.65
N GLU A 186 14.59 15.94 5.66
CA GLU A 186 15.93 16.42 5.97
C GLU A 186 15.92 16.95 7.40
N VAL A 187 16.83 16.49 8.27
CA VAL A 187 16.83 16.87 9.70
C VAL A 187 16.98 18.38 9.89
N LYS A 188 17.79 19.03 9.04
CA LYS A 188 18.10 20.46 9.13
C LYS A 188 16.95 21.34 8.61
N LYS A 189 16.12 20.83 7.71
CA LYS A 189 15.01 21.58 7.10
C LYS A 189 13.83 20.64 6.82
N PRO A 190 13.16 20.14 7.87
CA PRO A 190 12.12 19.14 7.71
C PRO A 190 10.91 19.74 6.97
N ASN A 191 10.58 19.19 5.81
CA ASN A 191 9.41 19.62 5.03
C ASN A 191 8.12 18.98 5.56
N ILE A 192 7.72 19.37 6.77
CA ILE A 192 6.61 18.77 7.54
C ILE A 192 5.40 19.70 7.71
N LYS A 193 5.37 20.83 7.00
CA LYS A 193 4.44 21.94 7.27
C LYS A 193 2.97 21.51 7.22
N ASP A 194 2.56 20.79 6.18
CA ASP A 194 1.16 20.40 5.97
C ASP A 194 0.66 19.45 7.08
N GLU A 195 1.49 18.46 7.43
CA GLU A 195 1.18 17.50 8.49
C GLU A 195 1.21 18.17 9.87
N LEU A 196 2.11 19.12 10.08
CA LEU A 196 2.23 19.90 11.30
C LEU A 196 1.01 20.80 11.54
N GLU A 197 0.50 21.49 10.51
CA GLU A 197 -0.72 22.30 10.63
C GLU A 197 -1.93 21.44 11.05
N SER A 198 -2.04 20.23 10.49
CA SER A 198 -3.08 19.27 10.85
C SER A 198 -2.94 18.76 12.29
N ALA A 199 -1.69 18.54 12.73
CA ALA A 199 -1.37 18.19 14.11
C ALA A 199 -1.75 19.31 15.10
N ILE A 200 -1.36 20.55 14.80
CA ILE A 200 -1.68 21.73 15.61
C ILE A 200 -3.19 21.88 15.76
N LYS A 201 -3.95 21.76 14.66
CA LYS A 201 -5.42 21.80 14.69
C LYS A 201 -6.01 20.72 15.61
N SER A 202 -5.46 19.50 15.56
CA SER A 202 -5.93 18.38 16.39
C SER A 202 -5.68 18.62 17.89
N ILE A 203 -4.50 19.15 18.25
CA ILE A 203 -4.17 19.51 19.64
C ILE A 203 -5.02 20.68 20.11
N LYS A 204 -5.26 21.68 19.26
CA LYS A 204 -6.10 22.84 19.62
C LYS A 204 -7.53 22.45 19.98
N LYS A 205 -8.10 21.46 19.28
CA LYS A 205 -9.43 20.89 19.58
C LYS A 205 -9.49 20.06 20.87
N GLY A 206 -8.34 19.67 21.45
CA GLY A 206 -8.29 18.84 22.64
C GLY A 206 -8.58 17.36 22.40
N GLU A 207 -8.61 16.91 21.14
CA GLU A 207 -8.90 15.50 20.80
C GLU A 207 -7.71 14.58 21.09
N TYR A 208 -6.48 15.09 20.93
CA TYR A 208 -5.23 14.33 21.02
C TYR A 208 -4.10 15.22 21.56
N PHE A 209 -3.31 14.70 22.50
CA PHE A 209 -2.13 15.39 23.03
C PHE A 209 -0.81 14.80 22.53
N GLN A 210 -0.83 13.55 22.04
CA GLN A 210 0.32 12.88 21.44
C GLN A 210 0.08 12.69 19.95
N ILE A 211 0.96 13.25 19.12
CA ILE A 211 0.87 13.16 17.66
C ILE A 211 2.22 12.77 17.07
N TYR A 212 2.23 11.72 16.24
CA TYR A 212 3.40 11.33 15.46
C TYR A 212 3.22 11.66 13.99
N LEU A 213 4.26 12.22 13.38
CA LEU A 213 4.36 12.46 11.95
C LEU A 213 5.29 11.38 11.38
N ALA A 214 4.72 10.32 10.82
CA ALA A 214 5.45 9.18 10.31
C ALA A 214 5.84 9.41 8.83
N TYR A 215 7.12 9.17 8.54
CA TYR A 215 7.69 9.24 7.18
C TYR A 215 8.59 8.03 6.91
N PRO A 216 8.80 7.62 5.65
CA PRO A 216 9.79 6.61 5.32
C PRO A 216 11.17 6.99 5.86
N LYS A 217 11.83 6.05 6.53
CA LYS A 217 13.22 6.22 6.97
C LYS A 217 14.11 6.41 5.73
N ASN A 218 15.03 7.37 5.76
CA ASN A 218 16.07 7.55 4.76
C ASN A 218 17.44 7.79 5.45
N ASN A 219 18.48 8.08 4.67
CA ASN A 219 19.85 8.24 5.19
C ASN A 219 20.02 9.47 6.11
N GLU A 220 19.25 10.53 5.87
CA GLU A 220 19.30 11.76 6.68
C GLU A 220 18.36 11.69 7.89
N PHE A 221 17.24 10.96 7.77
CA PHE A 221 16.21 10.85 8.78
C PHE A 221 16.17 9.44 9.38
N THR A 222 17.05 9.21 10.35
CA THR A 222 17.23 7.91 11.00
C THR A 222 16.74 7.84 12.45
N LYS A 223 16.51 9.00 13.09
CA LYS A 223 16.04 9.14 14.48
C LYS A 223 14.82 10.05 14.54
N GLN A 224 14.02 9.89 15.59
CA GLN A 224 12.87 10.77 15.84
C GLN A 224 13.33 12.22 16.09
N ILE A 225 12.55 13.18 15.61
CA ILE A 225 12.78 14.61 15.81
C ILE A 225 11.59 15.17 16.61
N PRO A 226 11.79 15.71 17.83
CA PRO A 226 10.73 16.44 18.52
C PRO A 226 10.42 17.73 17.77
N VAL A 227 9.13 18.05 17.63
CA VAL A 227 8.68 19.26 16.94
C VAL A 227 8.03 20.18 17.97
N TYR A 228 8.64 21.35 18.16
CA TYR A 228 8.15 22.39 19.05
C TYR A 228 7.46 23.47 18.22
N VAL A 229 6.27 23.87 18.66
CA VAL A 229 5.41 24.88 18.04
C VAL A 229 5.12 25.97 19.06
N ASP A 230 5.51 27.21 18.74
CA ASP A 230 5.34 28.36 19.62
C ASP A 230 3.88 28.60 19.99
N GLU A 231 2.96 28.41 19.04
CA GLU A 231 1.51 28.56 19.27
C GLU A 231 0.93 27.59 20.31
N LEU A 232 1.66 26.53 20.67
CA LEU A 232 1.23 25.52 21.63
C LEU A 232 2.04 25.58 22.93
N LYS A 233 2.88 26.60 23.13
CA LYS A 233 3.82 26.70 24.26
C LYS A 233 3.18 26.57 25.66
N ASN A 234 1.90 26.95 25.79
CA ASN A 234 1.15 26.88 27.05
C ASN A 234 0.23 25.64 27.14
N LYS A 235 0.34 24.68 26.22
CA LYS A 235 -0.43 23.43 26.24
C LYS A 235 0.52 22.26 26.50
N GLU A 236 0.02 21.25 27.21
CA GLU A 236 0.73 19.97 27.30
C GLU A 236 0.51 19.20 26.00
N TYR A 237 1.58 19.01 25.22
CA TYR A 237 1.53 18.25 23.98
C TYR A 237 2.87 17.58 23.66
N GLN A 238 2.80 16.58 22.78
CA GLN A 238 3.97 15.95 22.20
C GLN A 238 3.75 15.74 20.70
N ILE A 239 4.50 16.46 19.87
CA ILE A 239 4.61 16.18 18.43
C ILE A 239 6.01 15.63 18.14
N LYS A 240 6.09 14.50 17.43
CA LYS A 240 7.35 13.90 16.99
C LYS A 240 7.28 13.52 15.52
N ALA A 241 8.27 13.89 14.72
CA ALA A 241 8.50 13.25 13.44
C ALA A 241 9.23 11.92 13.67
N ILE A 242 8.72 10.82 13.11
CA ILE A 242 9.25 9.46 13.34
C ILE A 242 9.63 8.79 12.00
N PRO A 243 10.87 8.29 11.88
CA PRO A 243 11.29 7.51 10.74
C PRO A 243 10.73 6.09 10.82
N TYR A 244 10.03 5.66 9.77
CA TYR A 244 9.43 4.35 9.67
C TYR A 244 10.21 3.49 8.69
N SER A 245 10.91 2.48 9.21
CA SER A 245 11.73 1.59 8.38
C SER A 245 10.86 0.60 7.59
N LEU A 246 11.11 0.57 6.27
CA LEU A 246 10.54 -0.37 5.32
C LEU A 246 11.39 -1.64 5.16
N ARG A 247 12.54 -1.76 5.86
CA ARG A 247 13.48 -2.90 5.75
C ARG A 247 12.85 -4.25 6.08
N SER A 248 11.75 -4.30 6.84
CA SER A 248 11.00 -5.54 7.10
C SER A 248 10.46 -6.19 5.83
N ILE A 249 10.38 -5.44 4.73
CA ILE A 249 9.99 -5.94 3.42
C ILE A 249 11.10 -6.79 2.79
N ILE A 250 12.36 -6.38 2.96
CA ILE A 250 13.53 -7.11 2.44
C ILE A 250 13.90 -8.29 3.35
N LYS A 251 13.70 -8.14 4.67
CA LYS A 251 13.99 -9.22 5.63
C LYS A 251 13.12 -10.45 5.35
N ASN A 252 13.80 -11.58 5.16
CA ASN A 252 13.32 -12.95 4.86
C ASN A 252 12.76 -13.16 3.45
#